data_AF-A0A2G6H6S1-F1
#
_entry.id   AF-A0A2G6H6S1-F1
#
_cell.length_a   1.000
_cell.length_b   1.000
_cell.length_c   1.000
_cell.angle_alpha   90.00
_cell.angle_beta   90.00
_cell.angle_gamma   90.00
#
_symmetry.space_group_name_H-M   'P 1'
#
loop_
_entity.id
_entity.type
_entity.pdbx_description
1 polymer ?
#
loop_
_entity_poly.entity_id
_entity_poly.type
_entity_poly.pdbx_seq_one_letter_code
_entity_poly.pdbx_strand_id
1 'polypeptide(L)'
;MKHLFYLTIAISIVLSACKKSEPEKINLVLDTETVEVKEAKIQLVKVQKSDGAVTVSSSNETVAKATIKETVITITGVSEGQANIIVKDNSNTKTISVTVLKNSDNPPTPPTEEFSVTPIQTQYLAIGDVFFYDIKGSGSYLIEVVTPSVATFELTPDKKQIKATAISEGLTSCKIIDQIATQQSSEGKEVAEIIAVQVIANAELTLSQTSIALQEGETSDRISVLYHSQTPNYEISSSNENVAIANITGNDITIKGLAGGSAVITVTDNGFNPAQSKTIDVNVIDENSEFEVNPNGVLISIGNSTGDIVLPDAAKRVPGHNAGYESPFYKKTGITSVDFNNVEFIGTWAFYQCADLETIHLRKVNVIINSFYKCTKLKNVYCYMEDPTTVSFHNSDKAFTMIAPDAVLHVPAGKTAAYQATEFGNYFSTIVEM
;
A
#
# COMPACT_ATOMS: atom_id res chain seq x y z
N MET A 1 16.28 -48.13 -101.30
CA MET A 1 17.09 -47.75 -100.13
C MET A 1 16.42 -46.58 -99.42
N LYS A 2 16.19 -46.74 -98.10
CA LYS A 2 16.01 -45.71 -97.04
C LYS A 2 14.81 -44.73 -97.07
N HIS A 3 13.97 -44.93 -96.05
CA HIS A 3 13.17 -44.02 -95.22
C HIS A 3 13.28 -42.50 -95.42
N LEU A 4 12.14 -41.79 -95.30
CA LEU A 4 11.90 -40.89 -94.15
C LEU A 4 10.39 -40.57 -93.99
N PHE A 5 9.93 -40.63 -92.74
CA PHE A 5 8.54 -40.49 -92.29
C PHE A 5 8.29 -39.07 -91.74
N TYR A 6 7.01 -38.68 -91.64
CA TYR A 6 6.33 -37.71 -90.74
C TYR A 6 5.30 -36.91 -91.55
N LEU A 7 4.04 -37.38 -91.62
CA LEU A 7 2.96 -37.27 -90.62
C LEU A 7 2.36 -35.85 -90.56
N THR A 8 1.16 -35.71 -91.14
CA THR A 8 0.09 -34.83 -90.64
C THR A 8 -1.24 -35.48 -91.05
N ILE A 9 -2.01 -35.94 -90.05
CA ILE A 9 -3.32 -36.55 -90.24
C ILE A 9 -4.38 -35.46 -90.03
N ALA A 10 -5.24 -35.31 -91.04
CA ALA A 10 -6.43 -34.49 -91.02
C ALA A 10 -7.49 -35.08 -90.07
N ILE A 11 -8.12 -34.23 -89.26
CA ILE A 11 -9.32 -34.58 -88.49
C ILE A 11 -10.49 -33.78 -89.02
N SER A 12 -11.49 -34.50 -89.53
CA SER A 12 -12.79 -33.99 -89.96
C SER A 12 -13.79 -34.06 -88.81
N ILE A 13 -14.70 -33.10 -88.85
CA ILE A 13 -15.67 -32.70 -87.83
C ILE A 13 -16.84 -33.69 -87.76
N VAL A 14 -17.28 -34.03 -86.54
CA VAL A 14 -18.61 -34.58 -86.27
C VAL A 14 -19.28 -33.70 -85.20
N LEU A 15 -20.45 -33.18 -85.54
CA LEU A 15 -21.31 -32.37 -84.66
C LEU A 15 -21.84 -33.22 -83.50
N SER A 16 -21.56 -32.80 -82.26
CA SER A 16 -22.34 -33.17 -81.07
C SER A 16 -23.04 -31.93 -80.55
N ALA A 17 -24.37 -32.01 -80.46
CA ALA A 17 -25.21 -30.98 -79.89
C ALA A 17 -24.85 -30.77 -78.41
N CYS A 18 -24.20 -29.64 -78.10
CA CYS A 18 -24.09 -29.16 -76.73
C CYS A 18 -25.48 -28.72 -76.27
N LYS A 19 -26.16 -29.55 -75.47
CA LYS A 19 -27.23 -29.06 -74.61
C LYS A 19 -26.62 -27.97 -73.73
N LYS A 20 -27.04 -26.72 -73.93
CA LYS A 20 -26.77 -25.64 -72.99
C LYS A 20 -27.42 -26.06 -71.68
N SER A 21 -26.63 -26.54 -70.72
CA SER A 21 -27.12 -26.77 -69.37
C SER A 21 -27.61 -25.43 -68.84
N GLU A 22 -28.91 -25.32 -68.51
CA GLU A 22 -29.40 -24.17 -67.76
C GLU A 22 -28.55 -24.03 -66.49
N PRO A 23 -28.12 -22.80 -66.12
CA PRO A 23 -27.42 -22.60 -64.86
C PRO A 23 -28.31 -23.13 -63.72
N GLU A 24 -27.71 -23.91 -62.83
CA GLU A 24 -28.41 -24.50 -61.70
C GLU A 24 -29.04 -23.38 -60.87
N LYS A 25 -30.38 -23.35 -60.79
CA LYS A 25 -31.10 -22.28 -60.09
C LYS A 25 -30.80 -22.38 -58.59
N ILE A 26 -29.95 -21.48 -58.07
CA ILE A 26 -29.66 -21.42 -56.63
C ILE A 26 -30.86 -20.77 -55.94
N ASN A 27 -31.44 -21.45 -54.96
CA ASN A 27 -32.51 -20.87 -54.14
C ASN A 27 -31.92 -19.95 -53.07
N LEU A 28 -32.51 -18.77 -52.90
CA LEU A 28 -32.22 -17.86 -51.80
C LEU A 28 -32.55 -18.51 -50.44
N VAL A 29 -31.57 -18.60 -49.55
CA VAL A 29 -31.75 -19.16 -48.19
C VAL A 29 -31.32 -18.12 -47.16
N LEU A 30 -32.19 -17.84 -46.21
CA LEU A 30 -31.97 -16.95 -45.07
C LEU A 30 -31.89 -17.80 -43.80
N ASP A 31 -31.14 -17.35 -42.79
CA ASP A 31 -31.12 -18.02 -41.48
C ASP A 31 -32.43 -17.86 -40.70
N THR A 32 -33.20 -16.81 -40.96
CA THR A 32 -34.57 -16.63 -40.49
C THR A 32 -35.44 -15.86 -41.49
N GLU A 33 -36.74 -16.12 -41.47
CA GLU A 33 -37.78 -15.39 -42.22
C GLU A 33 -38.72 -14.60 -41.29
N THR A 34 -38.42 -14.56 -39.99
CA THR A 34 -39.14 -13.78 -38.99
C THR A 34 -38.17 -13.09 -38.04
N VAL A 35 -38.41 -11.82 -37.72
CA VAL A 35 -37.60 -11.03 -36.80
C VAL A 35 -38.49 -10.25 -35.86
N GLU A 36 -38.16 -10.30 -34.57
CA GLU A 36 -38.72 -9.43 -33.55
C GLU A 36 -37.60 -8.50 -33.06
N VAL A 37 -37.84 -7.18 -33.05
CA VAL A 37 -36.84 -6.18 -32.65
C VAL A 37 -37.53 -5.05 -31.89
N LYS A 38 -36.89 -4.50 -30.86
CA LYS A 38 -37.40 -3.30 -30.18
C LYS A 38 -37.09 -2.03 -30.98
N GLU A 39 -37.90 -1.00 -30.80
CA GLU A 39 -37.62 0.34 -31.33
C GLU A 39 -36.18 0.80 -31.00
N ALA A 40 -35.49 1.40 -31.98
CA ALA A 40 -34.08 1.81 -31.93
C ALA A 40 -33.03 0.70 -31.69
N LYS A 41 -33.43 -0.59 -31.66
CA LYS A 41 -32.50 -1.72 -31.62
C LYS A 41 -32.30 -2.35 -33.00
N ILE A 42 -31.26 -3.16 -33.10
CA ILE A 42 -30.82 -3.80 -34.33
C ILE A 42 -30.91 -5.32 -34.18
N GLN A 43 -31.35 -6.01 -35.23
CA GLN A 43 -31.25 -7.45 -35.40
C GLN A 43 -30.55 -7.79 -36.71
N LEU A 44 -29.72 -8.84 -36.71
CA LEU A 44 -28.98 -9.29 -37.89
C LEU A 44 -29.62 -10.57 -38.45
N VAL A 45 -29.70 -10.65 -39.79
CA VAL A 45 -30.14 -11.81 -40.57
C VAL A 45 -29.06 -12.14 -41.61
N LYS A 46 -28.70 -13.41 -41.76
CA LYS A 46 -27.66 -13.84 -42.71
C LYS A 46 -28.26 -14.47 -43.96
N VAL A 47 -27.73 -14.08 -45.11
CA VAL A 47 -27.94 -14.79 -46.37
C VAL A 47 -27.03 -16.00 -46.41
N GLN A 48 -27.60 -17.20 -46.35
CA GLN A 48 -26.86 -18.46 -46.37
C GLN A 48 -26.53 -18.91 -47.80
N LYS A 49 -27.43 -18.64 -48.76
CA LYS A 49 -27.25 -18.94 -50.20
C LYS A 49 -28.01 -17.90 -51.02
N SER A 50 -27.48 -17.47 -52.16
CA SER A 50 -28.16 -16.58 -53.12
C SER A 50 -27.70 -16.86 -54.56
N ASP A 51 -28.57 -16.55 -55.53
CA ASP A 51 -28.21 -16.47 -56.94
C ASP A 51 -27.80 -15.04 -57.29
N GLY A 52 -26.51 -14.74 -57.11
CA GLY A 52 -25.93 -13.42 -57.38
C GLY A 52 -26.13 -12.41 -56.26
N ALA A 53 -26.10 -11.12 -56.63
CA ALA A 53 -26.10 -10.00 -55.69
C ALA A 53 -27.46 -9.86 -55.01
N VAL A 54 -27.44 -9.65 -53.70
CA VAL A 54 -28.66 -9.50 -52.89
C VAL A 54 -29.00 -8.04 -52.66
N THR A 55 -30.27 -7.71 -52.78
CA THR A 55 -30.85 -6.41 -52.46
C THR A 55 -31.91 -6.56 -51.38
N VAL A 56 -32.06 -5.53 -50.54
CA VAL A 56 -33.08 -5.49 -49.49
C VAL A 56 -33.88 -4.20 -49.58
N SER A 57 -35.18 -4.30 -49.27
CA SER A 57 -36.08 -3.15 -49.16
C SER A 57 -37.10 -3.41 -48.07
N SER A 58 -37.58 -2.35 -47.41
CA SER A 58 -38.64 -2.45 -46.42
C SER A 58 -39.98 -2.06 -47.03
N SER A 59 -41.03 -2.80 -46.69
CA SER A 59 -42.41 -2.41 -47.01
C SER A 59 -42.87 -1.18 -46.22
N ASN A 60 -42.22 -0.87 -45.10
CA ASN A 60 -42.51 0.29 -44.27
C ASN A 60 -41.26 0.75 -43.49
N GLU A 61 -40.51 1.70 -44.05
CA GLU A 61 -39.30 2.26 -43.42
C GLU A 61 -39.57 3.10 -42.16
N THR A 62 -40.82 3.48 -41.90
CA THR A 62 -41.20 4.15 -40.64
C THR A 62 -41.33 3.16 -39.49
N VAL A 63 -41.51 1.86 -39.78
CA VAL A 63 -41.60 0.79 -38.79
C VAL A 63 -40.28 0.04 -38.68
N ALA A 64 -39.70 -0.41 -39.80
CA ALA A 64 -38.39 -1.09 -39.79
C ALA A 64 -37.57 -0.73 -41.02
N LYS A 65 -36.28 -0.50 -40.84
CA LYS A 65 -35.31 -0.27 -41.93
C LYS A 65 -34.41 -1.48 -42.11
N ALA A 66 -33.99 -1.75 -43.34
CA ALA A 66 -33.04 -2.80 -43.63
C ALA A 66 -31.92 -2.29 -44.54
N THR A 67 -30.69 -2.64 -44.21
CA THR A 67 -29.53 -2.46 -45.08
C THR A 67 -28.81 -3.80 -45.23
N ILE A 68 -28.05 -3.96 -46.32
CA ILE A 68 -27.24 -5.16 -46.54
C ILE A 68 -25.79 -4.75 -46.80
N LYS A 69 -24.87 -5.44 -46.15
CA LYS A 69 -23.44 -5.38 -46.44
C LYS A 69 -22.93 -6.79 -46.58
N GLU A 70 -22.36 -7.10 -47.74
CA GLU A 70 -21.94 -8.45 -48.12
C GLU A 70 -23.10 -9.45 -48.00
N THR A 71 -23.11 -10.30 -46.97
CA THR A 71 -24.14 -11.33 -46.76
C THR A 71 -24.98 -11.10 -45.50
N VAL A 72 -24.78 -9.98 -44.80
CA VAL A 72 -25.48 -9.67 -43.55
C VAL A 72 -26.48 -8.54 -43.76
N ILE A 73 -27.74 -8.84 -43.50
CA ILE A 73 -28.85 -7.88 -43.48
C ILE A 73 -28.98 -7.34 -42.06
N THR A 74 -28.91 -6.02 -41.92
CA THR A 74 -29.08 -5.29 -40.66
C THR A 74 -30.48 -4.70 -40.63
N ILE A 75 -31.33 -5.18 -39.73
CA ILE A 75 -32.70 -4.70 -39.54
C ILE A 75 -32.73 -3.79 -38.31
N THR A 76 -33.18 -2.56 -38.46
CA THR A 76 -33.34 -1.58 -37.37
C THR A 76 -34.82 -1.34 -37.11
N GLY A 77 -35.28 -1.52 -35.87
CA GLY A 77 -36.63 -1.13 -35.46
C GLY A 77 -36.75 0.39 -35.36
N VAL A 78 -37.79 0.98 -35.96
CA VAL A 78 -38.00 2.44 -36.03
C VAL A 78 -39.24 2.88 -35.24
N SER A 79 -40.35 2.15 -35.34
CA SER A 79 -41.54 2.41 -34.52
C SER A 79 -42.36 1.13 -34.37
N GLU A 80 -43.17 1.05 -33.31
CA GLU A 80 -44.06 -0.09 -33.04
C GLU A 80 -44.93 -0.43 -34.25
N GLY A 81 -44.94 -1.70 -34.66
CA GLY A 81 -45.76 -2.17 -35.77
C GLY A 81 -45.16 -3.37 -36.48
N GLN A 82 -45.67 -3.64 -37.68
CA GLN A 82 -45.17 -4.71 -38.53
C GLN A 82 -44.69 -4.18 -39.88
N ALA A 83 -43.60 -4.75 -40.38
CA ALA A 83 -43.03 -4.46 -41.69
C ALA A 83 -42.48 -5.75 -42.30
N ASN A 84 -42.42 -5.79 -43.63
CA ASN A 84 -41.82 -6.89 -44.38
C ASN A 84 -40.53 -6.42 -45.01
N ILE A 85 -39.42 -7.11 -44.74
CA ILE A 85 -38.17 -6.90 -45.47
C ILE A 85 -38.15 -7.85 -46.66
N ILE A 86 -38.15 -7.27 -47.86
CA ILE A 86 -38.11 -8.01 -49.12
C ILE A 86 -36.64 -8.18 -49.52
N VAL A 87 -36.20 -9.43 -49.59
CA VAL A 87 -34.84 -9.82 -49.98
C VAL A 87 -34.90 -10.42 -51.39
N LYS A 88 -34.18 -9.83 -52.33
CA LYS A 88 -34.14 -10.29 -53.72
C LYS A 88 -32.72 -10.60 -54.15
N ASP A 89 -32.56 -11.69 -54.88
CA ASP A 89 -31.38 -11.97 -55.69
C ASP A 89 -31.76 -11.92 -57.18
N ASN A 90 -30.93 -12.46 -58.09
CA ASN A 90 -31.20 -12.43 -59.52
C ASN A 90 -32.45 -13.23 -59.95
N SER A 91 -32.86 -14.23 -59.16
CA SER A 91 -33.82 -15.26 -59.57
C SER A 91 -34.95 -15.52 -58.57
N ASN A 92 -34.81 -15.02 -57.34
CA ASN A 92 -35.64 -15.35 -56.19
C ASN A 92 -36.05 -14.10 -55.40
N THR A 93 -37.16 -14.21 -54.69
CA THR A 93 -37.60 -13.21 -53.71
C THR A 93 -38.03 -13.94 -52.44
N LYS A 94 -37.53 -13.48 -51.29
CA LYS A 94 -37.97 -13.90 -49.97
C LYS A 94 -38.41 -12.72 -49.13
N THR A 95 -39.24 -13.00 -48.13
CA THR A 95 -39.76 -11.99 -47.21
C THR A 95 -39.35 -12.36 -45.80
N ILE A 96 -38.84 -11.40 -45.05
CA ILE A 96 -38.66 -11.49 -43.60
C ILE A 96 -39.80 -10.70 -42.96
N SER A 97 -40.64 -11.36 -42.18
CA SER A 97 -41.70 -10.70 -41.42
C SER A 97 -41.11 -10.09 -40.16
N VAL A 98 -41.16 -8.76 -40.04
CA VAL A 98 -40.60 -8.01 -38.90
C VAL A 98 -41.73 -7.49 -38.01
N THR A 99 -41.68 -7.85 -36.73
CA THR A 99 -42.49 -7.21 -35.69
C THR A 99 -41.60 -6.30 -34.87
N VAL A 100 -41.90 -5.00 -34.89
CA VAL A 100 -41.23 -4.01 -34.05
C VAL A 100 -42.08 -3.80 -32.82
N LEU A 101 -41.55 -4.19 -31.66
CA LEU A 101 -42.20 -3.95 -30.39
C LEU A 101 -41.91 -2.52 -29.95
N LYS A 102 -42.94 -1.85 -29.41
CA LYS A 102 -42.75 -0.56 -28.73
C LYS A 102 -41.63 -0.71 -27.72
N ASN A 103 -40.85 0.36 -27.55
CA ASN A 103 -40.09 0.51 -26.32
C ASN A 103 -41.07 0.79 -25.16
N SER A 104 -41.87 -0.21 -24.80
CA SER A 104 -42.65 -0.25 -23.56
C SER A 104 -41.77 -0.86 -22.47
N ASP A 105 -40.55 -0.36 -22.35
CA ASP A 105 -39.82 -0.54 -21.11
C ASP A 105 -40.47 0.46 -20.14
N ASN A 106 -41.34 -0.07 -19.27
CA ASN A 106 -41.30 0.38 -17.89
C ASN A 106 -39.80 0.45 -17.53
N PRO A 107 -39.29 1.55 -16.93
CA PRO A 107 -37.86 1.71 -16.71
C PRO A 107 -37.31 0.39 -16.16
N PRO A 108 -36.16 -0.11 -16.66
CA PRO A 108 -35.59 -1.37 -16.21
C PRO A 108 -35.67 -1.36 -14.69
N THR A 109 -36.34 -2.35 -14.11
CA THR A 109 -36.48 -2.46 -12.67
C THR A 109 -35.06 -2.29 -12.12
N PRO A 110 -34.80 -1.26 -11.27
CA PRO A 110 -33.47 -1.05 -10.74
C PRO A 110 -32.97 -2.38 -10.17
N PRO A 111 -31.66 -2.70 -10.30
CA PRO A 111 -31.11 -3.90 -9.68
C PRO A 111 -31.61 -3.95 -8.23
N THR A 112 -32.23 -5.07 -7.86
CA THR A 112 -32.95 -5.22 -6.59
C THR A 112 -32.07 -4.96 -5.37
N GLU A 113 -30.74 -4.98 -5.54
CA GLU A 113 -29.74 -4.47 -4.61
C GLU A 113 -28.65 -3.71 -5.40
N GLU A 114 -28.18 -2.59 -4.85
CA GLU A 114 -27.05 -1.84 -5.40
C GLU A 114 -25.77 -2.69 -5.31
N PHE A 115 -24.98 -2.70 -6.39
CA PHE A 115 -23.75 -3.46 -6.44
C PHE A 115 -22.75 -2.89 -5.43
N SER A 116 -22.23 -3.74 -4.54
CA SER A 116 -21.22 -3.35 -3.57
C SER A 116 -20.39 -4.56 -3.16
N VAL A 117 -19.12 -4.32 -2.83
CA VAL A 117 -18.24 -5.31 -2.22
C VAL A 117 -17.75 -4.76 -0.90
N THR A 118 -17.80 -5.55 0.16
CA THR A 118 -17.34 -5.13 1.50
C THR A 118 -16.47 -6.20 2.16
N PRO A 119 -15.34 -5.81 2.78
CA PRO A 119 -14.77 -4.46 2.83
C PRO A 119 -14.00 -4.10 1.54
N ILE A 120 -13.88 -2.80 1.23
CA ILE A 120 -13.06 -2.30 0.10
C ILE A 120 -11.61 -1.94 0.50
N GLN A 121 -11.27 -2.07 1.79
CA GLN A 121 -9.91 -1.81 2.26
C GLN A 121 -8.97 -2.96 1.86
N THR A 122 -7.70 -2.64 1.61
CA THR A 122 -6.65 -3.65 1.39
C THR A 122 -6.59 -4.61 2.57
N GLN A 123 -6.73 -5.90 2.27
CA GLN A 123 -6.60 -6.95 3.29
C GLN A 123 -5.18 -7.49 3.36
N TYR A 124 -4.67 -7.64 4.57
CA TYR A 124 -3.36 -8.21 4.82
C TYR A 124 -3.55 -9.65 5.28
N LEU A 125 -2.92 -10.59 4.57
CA LEU A 125 -3.08 -12.03 4.78
C LEU A 125 -1.71 -12.69 4.84
N ALA A 126 -1.51 -13.68 5.70
CA ALA A 126 -0.35 -14.55 5.60
C ALA A 126 -0.55 -15.58 4.49
N ILE A 127 0.55 -16.13 3.99
CA ILE A 127 0.51 -17.23 3.03
C ILE A 127 -0.35 -18.38 3.59
N GLY A 128 -1.35 -18.80 2.81
CA GLY A 128 -2.31 -19.84 3.19
C GLY A 128 -3.59 -19.34 3.85
N ASP A 129 -3.66 -18.06 4.26
CA ASP A 129 -4.88 -17.49 4.82
C ASP A 129 -5.99 -17.37 3.77
N VAL A 130 -7.23 -17.44 4.25
CA VAL A 130 -8.44 -17.28 3.46
C VAL A 130 -9.25 -16.12 4.02
N PHE A 131 -9.72 -15.24 3.14
CA PHE A 131 -10.60 -14.12 3.50
C PHE A 131 -11.84 -14.09 2.61
N PHE A 132 -12.97 -13.67 3.17
CA PHE A 132 -14.23 -13.57 2.45
C PHE A 132 -14.69 -12.12 2.36
N TYR A 133 -14.92 -11.65 1.14
CA TYR A 133 -15.57 -10.37 0.86
C TYR A 133 -17.05 -10.61 0.60
N ASP A 134 -17.92 -9.87 1.28
CA ASP A 134 -19.35 -9.90 0.99
C ASP A 134 -19.63 -9.10 -0.28
N ILE A 135 -20.48 -9.65 -1.16
CA ILE A 135 -20.89 -9.02 -2.41
C ILE A 135 -22.41 -8.94 -2.48
N LYS A 136 -22.91 -7.75 -2.83
CA LYS A 136 -24.31 -7.48 -3.16
C LYS A 136 -24.40 -7.07 -4.62
N GLY A 137 -25.54 -7.35 -5.25
CA GLY A 137 -25.77 -7.04 -6.65
C GLY A 137 -26.52 -8.16 -7.36
N SER A 138 -26.27 -8.30 -8.66
CA SER A 138 -27.10 -9.12 -9.54
C SER A 138 -26.87 -10.63 -9.46
N GLY A 139 -25.77 -11.07 -8.84
CA GLY A 139 -25.35 -12.48 -8.84
C GLY A 139 -24.77 -12.95 -10.18
N SER A 140 -24.40 -12.05 -11.09
CA SER A 140 -23.62 -12.36 -12.30
C SER A 140 -22.36 -11.49 -12.35
N TYR A 141 -21.26 -12.05 -11.86
CA TYR A 141 -20.01 -11.31 -11.68
C TYR A 141 -18.89 -11.87 -12.57
N LEU A 142 -18.15 -10.97 -13.21
CA LEU A 142 -16.87 -11.28 -13.85
C LEU A 142 -15.73 -10.83 -12.93
N ILE A 143 -14.77 -11.71 -12.68
CA ILE A 143 -13.62 -11.47 -11.80
C ILE A 143 -12.35 -11.41 -12.65
N GLU A 144 -11.64 -10.30 -12.57
CA GLU A 144 -10.38 -10.05 -13.27
C GLU A 144 -9.27 -9.84 -12.23
N VAL A 145 -8.34 -10.80 -12.13
CA VAL A 145 -7.26 -10.79 -11.14
C VAL A 145 -5.96 -10.32 -11.78
N VAL A 146 -5.28 -9.35 -11.16
CA VAL A 146 -4.05 -8.76 -11.70
C VAL A 146 -2.85 -9.71 -11.56
N THR A 147 -2.68 -10.33 -10.39
CA THR A 147 -1.56 -11.25 -10.13
C THR A 147 -2.04 -12.47 -9.36
N PRO A 148 -2.55 -13.51 -10.06
CA PRO A 148 -3.14 -14.69 -9.43
C PRO A 148 -2.13 -15.60 -8.73
N SER A 149 -0.82 -15.41 -8.98
CA SER A 149 0.24 -16.12 -8.25
C SER A 149 0.37 -15.64 -6.80
N VAL A 150 -0.07 -14.42 -6.49
CA VAL A 150 -0.04 -13.84 -5.13
C VAL A 150 -1.26 -14.28 -4.33
N ALA A 151 -2.46 -14.16 -4.89
CA ALA A 151 -3.69 -14.68 -4.30
C ALA A 151 -4.72 -15.03 -5.39
N THR A 152 -5.54 -16.06 -5.15
CA THR A 152 -6.70 -16.39 -6.01
C THR A 152 -7.97 -15.77 -5.45
N PHE A 153 -8.93 -15.51 -6.33
CA PHE A 153 -10.24 -14.98 -6.00
C PHE A 153 -11.33 -15.83 -6.67
N GLU A 154 -12.22 -16.38 -5.88
CA GLU A 154 -13.28 -17.28 -6.34
C GLU A 154 -14.64 -16.84 -5.81
N LEU A 155 -15.65 -16.79 -6.68
CA LEU A 155 -17.03 -16.53 -6.25
C LEU A 155 -17.59 -17.77 -5.54
N THR A 156 -18.21 -17.59 -4.38
CA THR A 156 -18.87 -18.69 -3.67
C THR A 156 -20.07 -19.25 -4.44
N PRO A 157 -20.46 -20.52 -4.21
CA PRO A 157 -21.58 -21.13 -4.94
C PRO A 157 -22.92 -20.39 -4.79
N ASP A 158 -23.16 -19.74 -3.65
CA ASP A 158 -24.34 -18.92 -3.39
C ASP A 158 -24.26 -17.52 -4.01
N LYS A 159 -23.09 -17.16 -4.57
CA LYS A 159 -22.78 -15.89 -5.22
C LYS A 159 -22.87 -14.68 -4.30
N LYS A 160 -22.78 -14.89 -2.99
CA LYS A 160 -22.85 -13.82 -1.98
C LYS A 160 -21.48 -13.38 -1.48
N GLN A 161 -20.43 -14.15 -1.75
CA GLN A 161 -19.10 -13.83 -1.28
C GLN A 161 -18.03 -14.12 -2.33
N ILE A 162 -16.90 -13.43 -2.19
CA ILE A 162 -15.67 -13.73 -2.91
C ILE A 162 -14.66 -14.26 -1.90
N LYS A 163 -14.19 -15.47 -2.13
CA LYS A 163 -13.13 -16.12 -1.37
C LYS A 163 -11.77 -15.73 -1.96
N ALA A 164 -10.98 -14.99 -1.20
CA ALA A 164 -9.57 -14.78 -1.49
C ALA A 164 -8.72 -15.85 -0.78
N THR A 165 -7.76 -16.45 -1.47
CA THR A 165 -6.79 -17.40 -0.89
C THR A 165 -5.37 -16.91 -1.15
N ALA A 166 -4.60 -16.65 -0.10
CA ALA A 166 -3.22 -16.16 -0.19
C ALA A 166 -2.24 -17.27 -0.57
N ILE A 167 -1.36 -17.01 -1.55
CA ILE A 167 -0.46 -18.01 -2.17
C ILE A 167 1.01 -17.65 -1.98
N SER A 168 1.40 -16.44 -2.37
CA SER A 168 2.79 -15.97 -2.26
C SER A 168 2.85 -14.53 -1.83
N GLU A 169 3.91 -14.15 -1.14
CA GLU A 169 4.16 -12.76 -0.76
C GLU A 169 4.03 -11.80 -1.95
N GLY A 170 3.36 -10.67 -1.72
CA GLY A 170 3.16 -9.63 -2.72
C GLY A 170 1.81 -8.94 -2.60
N LEU A 171 1.62 -7.90 -3.40
CA LEU A 171 0.37 -7.19 -3.54
C LEU A 171 -0.37 -7.68 -4.79
N THR A 172 -1.66 -7.94 -4.67
CA THR A 172 -2.53 -8.20 -5.82
C THR A 172 -3.87 -7.52 -5.64
N SER A 173 -4.61 -7.42 -6.73
CA SER A 173 -5.97 -6.90 -6.73
C SER A 173 -6.88 -7.71 -7.63
N CYS A 174 -8.16 -7.63 -7.34
CA CYS A 174 -9.23 -8.26 -8.07
C CYS A 174 -10.27 -7.19 -8.42
N LYS A 175 -10.52 -7.03 -9.71
CA LYS A 175 -11.61 -6.20 -10.23
C LYS A 175 -12.84 -7.08 -10.44
N ILE A 176 -13.97 -6.65 -9.92
CA ILE A 176 -15.23 -7.39 -9.95
C ILE A 176 -16.27 -6.57 -10.69
N ILE A 177 -16.86 -7.16 -11.72
CA ILE A 177 -17.77 -6.49 -12.63
C ILE A 177 -19.16 -7.11 -12.48
N ASP A 178 -20.15 -6.31 -12.11
CA ASP A 178 -21.56 -6.72 -12.16
C ASP A 178 -22.05 -6.61 -13.61
N GLN A 179 -22.19 -7.77 -14.25
CA GLN A 179 -22.50 -7.84 -15.67
C GLN A 179 -23.93 -7.40 -15.97
N ILE A 180 -24.88 -7.62 -15.07
CA ILE A 180 -26.29 -7.24 -15.28
C ILE A 180 -26.46 -5.75 -15.00
N ALA A 181 -25.89 -5.25 -13.90
CA ALA A 181 -25.93 -3.82 -13.60
C ALA A 181 -25.22 -3.00 -14.70
N THR A 182 -24.13 -3.53 -15.27
CA THR A 182 -23.44 -2.91 -16.42
C THR A 182 -24.35 -2.86 -17.66
N GLN A 183 -25.12 -3.92 -17.95
CA GLN A 183 -26.09 -3.92 -19.08
C GLN A 183 -27.25 -2.95 -18.87
N GLN A 184 -27.60 -2.66 -17.60
CA GLN A 184 -28.69 -1.76 -17.22
C GLN A 184 -28.24 -0.31 -17.03
N SER A 185 -26.93 -0.02 -17.04
CA SER A 185 -26.42 1.33 -16.84
C SER A 185 -26.76 2.22 -18.04
N SER A 186 -27.17 3.45 -17.76
CA SER A 186 -27.71 4.40 -18.76
C SER A 186 -26.72 4.83 -19.85
N GLU A 187 -25.45 4.41 -19.75
CA GLU A 187 -24.37 4.75 -20.70
C GLU A 187 -23.53 3.54 -21.12
N GLY A 188 -23.89 2.32 -20.69
CA GLY A 188 -23.02 1.14 -20.84
C GLY A 188 -21.70 1.24 -20.05
N LYS A 189 -21.65 2.16 -19.07
CA LYS A 189 -20.54 2.30 -18.14
C LYS A 189 -20.47 1.05 -17.27
N GLU A 190 -19.25 0.54 -17.13
CA GLU A 190 -18.95 -0.63 -16.33
C GLU A 190 -19.26 -0.37 -14.84
N VAL A 191 -20.03 -1.27 -14.22
CA VAL A 191 -20.34 -1.28 -12.80
C VAL A 191 -19.37 -2.26 -12.14
N ALA A 192 -18.31 -1.73 -11.54
CA ALA A 192 -17.21 -2.54 -11.01
C ALA A 192 -16.64 -1.99 -9.70
N GLU A 193 -16.11 -2.91 -8.90
CA GLU A 193 -15.41 -2.64 -7.64
C GLU A 193 -14.04 -3.31 -7.66
N ILE A 194 -13.07 -2.75 -6.94
CA ILE A 194 -11.72 -3.30 -6.84
C ILE A 194 -11.41 -3.58 -5.37
N ILE A 195 -11.00 -4.81 -5.09
CA ILE A 195 -10.46 -5.22 -3.80
C ILE A 195 -8.97 -5.50 -3.94
N ALA A 196 -8.22 -5.23 -2.87
CA ALA A 196 -6.78 -5.46 -2.81
C ALA A 196 -6.42 -6.42 -1.67
N VAL A 197 -5.42 -7.26 -1.90
CA VAL A 197 -4.85 -8.19 -0.92
C VAL A 197 -3.33 -8.02 -0.92
N GLN A 198 -2.76 -7.70 0.24
CA GLN A 198 -1.34 -7.76 0.52
C GLN A 198 -1.04 -9.07 1.23
N VAL A 199 -0.35 -9.99 0.56
CA VAL A 199 0.15 -11.21 1.18
C VAL A 199 1.52 -10.95 1.77
N ILE A 200 1.71 -11.35 3.04
CA ILE A 200 2.97 -11.25 3.76
C ILE A 200 3.61 -12.64 3.91
N ALA A 201 4.93 -12.73 3.77
CA ALA A 201 5.65 -14.01 3.83
C ALA A 201 5.57 -14.65 5.22
N ASN A 202 5.67 -13.84 6.27
CA ASN A 202 5.61 -14.28 7.66
C ASN A 202 4.31 -13.78 8.28
N ALA A 203 3.59 -14.66 8.98
CA ALA A 203 2.43 -14.30 9.80
C ALA A 203 2.88 -13.51 11.05
N GLU A 204 3.37 -12.30 10.82
CA GLU A 204 3.91 -11.41 11.83
C GLU A 204 3.04 -10.15 11.99
N LEU A 205 2.77 -9.78 13.24
CA LEU A 205 2.10 -8.54 13.62
C LEU A 205 2.71 -7.37 12.82
N THR A 206 1.86 -6.64 12.10
CA THR A 206 2.28 -5.57 11.19
C THR A 206 1.50 -4.31 11.51
N LEU A 207 2.19 -3.17 11.62
CA LEU A 207 1.62 -1.85 11.88
C LEU A 207 1.74 -0.97 10.63
N SER A 208 0.83 -0.03 10.44
CA SER A 208 0.88 0.91 9.31
C SER A 208 2.03 1.90 9.39
N GLN A 209 2.56 2.13 10.60
CA GLN A 209 3.71 2.98 10.88
C GLN A 209 4.49 2.42 12.08
N THR A 210 5.81 2.62 12.09
CA THR A 210 6.71 2.22 13.19
C THR A 210 7.47 3.40 13.78
N SER A 211 7.18 4.63 13.34
CA SER A 211 7.71 5.85 13.93
C SER A 211 6.77 7.02 13.66
N ILE A 212 6.71 7.99 14.58
CA ILE A 212 5.91 9.20 14.44
C ILE A 212 6.55 10.37 15.20
N ALA A 213 6.39 11.58 14.67
CA ALA A 213 6.71 12.82 15.36
C ALA A 213 5.40 13.56 15.69
N LEU A 214 5.27 14.05 16.91
CA LEU A 214 4.11 14.78 17.41
C LEU A 214 4.58 16.08 18.06
N GLN A 215 3.76 17.11 18.05
CA GLN A 215 3.94 18.27 18.93
C GLN A 215 3.42 17.96 20.34
N GLU A 216 3.93 18.67 21.34
CA GLU A 216 3.40 18.57 22.70
C GLU A 216 1.89 18.86 22.73
N GLY A 217 1.12 17.95 23.32
CA GLY A 217 -0.34 18.02 23.37
C GLY A 217 -1.06 17.44 22.15
N GLU A 218 -0.35 17.17 21.05
CA GLU A 218 -0.91 16.60 19.82
C GLU A 218 -1.32 15.14 20.01
N THR A 219 -2.40 14.73 19.34
CA THR A 219 -2.79 13.32 19.19
C THR A 219 -2.60 12.93 17.75
N SER A 220 -1.93 11.80 17.52
CA SER A 220 -1.64 11.28 16.20
C SER A 220 -2.92 11.07 15.38
N ASP A 221 -2.76 11.12 14.06
CA ASP A 221 -3.67 10.41 13.18
C ASP A 221 -3.69 8.91 13.50
N ARG A 222 -4.68 8.21 12.93
CA ARG A 222 -4.84 6.78 13.11
C ARG A 222 -3.64 5.99 12.59
N ILE A 223 -3.08 5.14 13.44
CA ILE A 223 -2.15 4.06 13.09
C ILE A 223 -2.92 2.74 13.14
N SER A 224 -2.94 1.95 12.07
CA SER A 224 -3.69 0.70 12.01
C SER A 224 -2.79 -0.52 12.20
N VAL A 225 -3.28 -1.50 12.96
CA VAL A 225 -2.74 -2.87 12.93
C VAL A 225 -3.20 -3.51 11.62
N LEU A 226 -2.25 -3.72 10.71
CA LEU A 226 -2.49 -4.22 9.36
C LEU A 226 -2.66 -5.75 9.35
N TYR A 227 -1.77 -6.47 10.04
CA TYR A 227 -1.87 -7.92 10.21
C TYR A 227 -1.80 -8.29 11.69
N HIS A 228 -2.64 -9.22 12.12
CA HIS A 228 -2.82 -9.64 13.51
C HIS A 228 -3.21 -11.12 13.57
N SER A 229 -3.24 -11.68 14.78
CA SER A 229 -3.67 -13.06 14.99
C SER A 229 -5.16 -13.26 14.66
N GLN A 230 -5.60 -14.52 14.52
CA GLN A 230 -7.02 -14.82 14.24
C GLN A 230 -7.97 -14.38 15.38
N THR A 231 -7.46 -14.25 16.60
CA THR A 231 -8.20 -13.76 17.77
C THR A 231 -7.38 -12.68 18.45
N PRO A 232 -7.40 -11.44 17.94
CA PRO A 232 -6.55 -10.37 18.44
C PRO A 232 -6.79 -10.11 19.92
N ASN A 233 -5.70 -10.08 20.69
CA ASN A 233 -5.73 -9.72 22.09
C ASN A 233 -4.61 -8.72 22.36
N TYR A 234 -4.90 -7.45 22.11
CA TYR A 234 -3.89 -6.41 22.16
C TYR A 234 -3.60 -5.94 23.58
N GLU A 235 -2.32 -5.77 23.85
CA GLU A 235 -1.77 -5.05 24.99
C GLU A 235 -0.88 -3.92 24.47
N ILE A 236 -0.97 -2.74 25.08
CA ILE A 236 -0.20 -1.56 24.65
C ILE A 236 0.49 -0.93 25.86
N SER A 237 1.75 -0.56 25.71
CA SER A 237 2.55 0.09 26.76
C SER A 237 3.44 1.18 26.18
N SER A 238 3.79 2.16 27.01
CA SER A 238 4.76 3.20 26.67
C SER A 238 6.01 3.05 27.53
N SER A 239 7.18 3.19 26.91
CA SER A 239 8.44 3.25 27.65
C SER A 239 8.58 4.50 28.53
N ASN A 240 7.79 5.56 28.25
CA ASN A 240 7.76 6.79 29.02
C ASN A 240 6.37 7.44 28.91
N GLU A 241 5.48 7.10 29.84
CA GLU A 241 4.11 7.62 29.89
C GLU A 241 4.03 9.12 30.20
N ASN A 242 5.11 9.77 30.66
CA ASN A 242 5.14 11.23 30.80
C ASN A 242 5.39 11.95 29.47
N VAL A 243 5.95 11.24 28.48
CA VAL A 243 6.23 11.79 27.14
C VAL A 243 5.11 11.43 26.17
N ALA A 244 4.69 10.17 26.11
CA ALA A 244 3.60 9.76 25.24
C ALA A 244 2.80 8.61 25.83
N ILE A 245 1.49 8.67 25.62
CA ILE A 245 0.54 7.60 25.95
C ILE A 245 -0.14 7.13 24.68
N ALA A 246 -0.49 5.85 24.62
CA ALA A 246 -1.16 5.26 23.47
C ALA A 246 -2.42 4.50 23.89
N ASN A 247 -3.42 4.52 23.02
CA ASN A 247 -4.66 3.77 23.17
C ASN A 247 -4.92 2.96 21.90
N ILE A 248 -5.47 1.77 22.06
CA ILE A 248 -5.93 0.92 20.97
C ILE A 248 -7.43 0.66 21.09
N THR A 249 -8.17 0.82 20.00
CA THR A 249 -9.61 0.54 19.90
C THR A 249 -9.89 -0.21 18.62
N GLY A 250 -10.36 -1.45 18.72
CA GLY A 250 -10.37 -2.37 17.58
C GLY A 250 -8.94 -2.61 17.10
N ASN A 251 -8.66 -2.33 15.83
CA ASN A 251 -7.33 -2.41 15.23
C ASN A 251 -6.64 -1.04 15.09
N ASP A 252 -7.23 0.01 15.65
CA ASP A 252 -6.80 1.38 15.45
C ASP A 252 -6.11 1.91 16.71
N ILE A 253 -4.88 2.40 16.53
CA ILE A 253 -4.01 2.96 17.56
C ILE A 253 -3.98 4.48 17.42
N THR A 254 -4.05 5.16 18.55
CA THR A 254 -3.82 6.61 18.66
C THR A 254 -2.77 6.87 19.72
N ILE A 255 -1.90 7.85 19.48
CA ILE A 255 -0.81 8.21 20.39
C ILE A 255 -0.93 9.69 20.71
N LYS A 256 -0.92 10.05 22.00
CA LYS A 256 -0.91 11.45 22.44
C LYS A 256 0.46 11.81 22.97
N GLY A 257 1.06 12.86 22.41
CA GLY A 257 2.25 13.51 22.95
C GLY A 257 1.89 14.38 24.16
N LEU A 258 2.57 14.18 25.27
CA LEU A 258 2.30 14.86 26.54
C LEU A 258 3.39 15.88 26.92
N ALA A 259 4.65 15.58 26.63
CA ALA A 259 5.78 16.45 26.90
C ALA A 259 6.90 16.19 25.89
N GLY A 260 7.70 17.20 25.57
CA GLY A 260 8.87 17.07 24.71
C GLY A 260 9.80 15.91 25.14
N GLY A 261 10.17 15.03 24.21
CA GLY A 261 11.01 13.87 24.49
C GLY A 261 10.81 12.71 23.52
N SER A 262 11.24 11.51 23.93
CA SER A 262 11.11 10.29 23.14
C SER A 262 10.51 9.17 23.97
N ALA A 263 9.59 8.43 23.36
CA ALA A 263 8.98 7.24 23.94
C ALA A 263 8.91 6.14 22.88
N VAL A 264 8.88 4.89 23.31
CA VAL A 264 8.63 3.73 22.46
C VAL A 264 7.31 3.13 22.89
N ILE A 265 6.33 3.13 21.99
CA ILE A 265 5.06 2.44 22.20
C ILE A 265 5.23 1.00 21.74
N THR A 266 4.99 0.05 22.64
CA THR A 266 5.00 -1.38 22.31
C THR A 266 3.57 -1.87 22.19
N VAL A 267 3.25 -2.45 21.03
CA VAL A 267 1.97 -3.11 20.75
C VAL A 267 2.22 -4.60 20.72
N THR A 268 1.57 -5.33 21.60
CA THR A 268 1.67 -6.78 21.70
C THR A 268 0.32 -7.41 21.35
N ASP A 269 0.31 -8.36 20.42
CA ASP A 269 -0.86 -9.22 20.19
C ASP A 269 -0.63 -10.59 20.83
N ASN A 270 -1.33 -10.80 21.95
CA ASN A 270 -1.30 -12.02 22.76
C ASN A 270 -2.12 -13.17 22.14
N GLY A 271 -2.81 -12.93 21.02
CA GLY A 271 -3.51 -13.98 20.27
C GLY A 271 -2.59 -14.83 19.39
N PHE A 272 -1.37 -14.34 19.09
CA PHE A 272 -0.33 -15.19 18.49
C PHE A 272 0.22 -16.20 19.50
N ASN A 273 0.71 -17.33 19.00
CA ASN A 273 1.41 -18.33 19.81
C ASN A 273 2.76 -18.69 19.16
N PRO A 274 3.89 -18.13 19.64
CA PRO A 274 4.01 -17.21 20.79
C PRO A 274 3.49 -15.81 20.49
N ALA A 275 3.19 -15.04 21.54
CA ALA A 275 2.78 -13.63 21.42
C ALA A 275 3.80 -12.83 20.60
N GLN A 276 3.33 -11.89 19.80
CA GLN A 276 4.17 -11.06 18.94
C GLN A 276 4.04 -9.60 19.34
N SER A 277 5.14 -8.85 19.21
CA SER A 277 5.18 -7.43 19.53
C SER A 277 5.82 -6.62 18.40
N LYS A 278 5.32 -5.40 18.19
CA LYS A 278 5.93 -4.38 17.34
C LYS A 278 5.99 -3.06 18.09
N THR A 279 6.97 -2.23 17.74
CA THR A 279 7.20 -0.94 18.38
C THR A 279 6.92 0.21 17.42
N ILE A 280 6.52 1.34 18.00
CA ILE A 280 6.41 2.64 17.33
C ILE A 280 7.33 3.60 18.08
N ASP A 281 8.34 4.13 17.39
CA ASP A 281 9.22 5.16 17.94
C ASP A 281 8.50 6.52 17.89
N VAL A 282 8.26 7.12 19.06
CA VAL A 282 7.55 8.40 19.20
C VAL A 282 8.53 9.48 19.59
N ASN A 283 8.58 10.56 18.81
CA ASN A 283 9.30 11.78 19.17
C ASN A 283 8.29 12.91 19.38
N VAL A 284 8.20 13.42 20.60
CA VAL A 284 7.35 14.57 20.93
C VAL A 284 8.23 15.82 20.94
N ILE A 285 7.86 16.80 20.13
CA ILE A 285 8.54 18.07 19.98
C ILE A 285 7.89 19.07 20.92
N ASP A 286 8.68 19.68 21.79
CA ASP A 286 8.28 20.88 22.53
C ASP A 286 8.79 22.09 21.75
N GLU A 287 7.89 22.83 21.10
CA GLU A 287 8.26 24.04 20.33
C GLU A 287 8.77 25.18 21.22
N ASN A 288 8.53 25.12 22.54
CA ASN A 288 9.05 26.08 23.49
C ASN A 288 10.42 25.65 24.06
N SER A 289 10.91 24.46 23.71
CA SER A 289 12.23 23.98 24.10
C SER A 289 13.30 24.86 23.46
N GLU A 290 14.23 25.35 24.28
CA GLU A 290 15.44 26.03 23.78
C GLU A 290 16.43 25.05 23.11
N PHE A 291 16.20 23.74 23.22
CA PHE A 291 17.01 22.71 22.61
C PHE A 291 16.60 22.43 21.16
N GLU A 292 17.57 22.44 20.26
CA GLU A 292 17.40 22.00 18.88
C GLU A 292 18.11 20.66 18.69
N VAL A 293 17.38 19.63 18.27
CA VAL A 293 17.93 18.29 18.00
C VAL A 293 17.53 17.89 16.58
N ASN A 294 18.49 17.43 15.78
CA ASN A 294 18.20 16.98 14.42
C ASN A 294 17.56 15.57 14.39
N PRO A 295 17.00 15.14 13.24
CA PRO A 295 16.38 13.81 13.12
C PRO A 295 17.30 12.62 13.41
N ASN A 296 18.62 12.81 13.40
CA ASN A 296 19.61 11.77 13.75
C ASN A 296 19.96 11.78 15.25
N GLY A 297 19.21 12.51 16.08
CA GLY A 297 19.44 12.64 17.52
C GLY A 297 20.67 13.46 17.89
N VAL A 298 21.19 14.29 17.00
CA VAL A 298 22.33 15.18 17.31
C VAL A 298 21.81 16.49 17.89
N LEU A 299 22.26 16.84 19.09
CA LEU A 299 21.99 18.13 19.70
C LEU A 299 22.71 19.24 18.94
N ILE A 300 21.95 20.14 18.32
CA ILE A 300 22.44 21.29 17.55
C ILE A 300 22.62 22.51 18.45
N SER A 301 21.63 22.81 19.29
CA SER A 301 21.60 24.04 20.11
C SER A 301 20.99 23.78 21.48
N ILE A 302 21.39 24.60 22.45
CA ILE A 302 20.84 24.65 23.82
C ILE A 302 20.26 26.02 24.15
N GLY A 303 20.16 26.91 23.14
CA GLY A 303 19.70 28.28 23.30
C GLY A 303 20.46 29.07 24.36
N ASN A 304 19.71 29.74 25.23
CA ASN A 304 20.23 30.56 26.31
C ASN A 304 20.21 29.84 27.67
N SER A 305 20.03 28.51 27.66
CA SER A 305 19.96 27.69 28.87
C SER A 305 21.11 27.98 29.85
N THR A 306 20.73 28.09 31.13
CA THR A 306 21.61 28.29 32.29
C THR A 306 21.09 27.46 33.47
N GLY A 307 21.90 27.33 34.52
CA GLY A 307 21.58 26.52 35.69
C GLY A 307 21.68 25.03 35.40
N ASP A 308 20.76 24.27 35.98
CA ASP A 308 20.69 22.83 35.82
C ASP A 308 19.88 22.48 34.57
N ILE A 309 20.46 21.67 33.69
CA ILE A 309 19.89 21.30 32.40
C ILE A 309 19.68 19.80 32.34
N VAL A 310 18.50 19.39 31.87
CA VAL A 310 18.23 18.02 31.43
C VAL A 310 18.17 18.02 29.91
N LEU A 311 19.02 17.23 29.25
CA LEU A 311 18.98 17.12 27.80
C LEU A 311 17.71 16.40 27.35
N PRO A 312 17.07 16.84 26.24
CA PRO A 312 15.86 16.21 25.75
C PRO A 312 16.15 14.75 25.36
N ASP A 313 15.17 13.86 25.56
CA ASP A 313 15.30 12.43 25.25
C ASP A 313 15.69 12.16 23.78
N ALA A 314 15.32 13.07 22.87
CA ALA A 314 15.69 13.00 21.46
C ALA A 314 17.21 13.18 21.24
N ALA A 315 17.92 13.83 22.15
CA ALA A 315 19.37 14.01 22.07
C ALA A 315 20.09 12.71 22.40
N LYS A 316 20.52 11.99 21.37
CA LYS A 316 21.37 10.80 21.45
C LYS A 316 22.86 11.13 21.43
N ARG A 317 23.21 12.29 20.87
CA ARG A 317 24.59 12.70 20.63
C ARG A 317 24.79 14.16 20.98
N VAL A 318 25.75 14.44 21.87
CA VAL A 318 26.35 15.77 21.99
C VAL A 318 27.57 15.82 21.07
N PRO A 319 27.52 16.62 19.99
CA PRO A 319 28.59 16.69 19.02
C PRO A 319 29.85 17.33 19.63
N GLY A 320 31.02 16.93 19.13
CA GLY A 320 32.29 17.53 19.54
C GLY A 320 32.58 18.85 18.81
N HIS A 321 33.48 19.64 19.36
CA HIS A 321 34.00 20.85 18.74
C HIS A 321 35.14 20.51 17.76
N ASN A 322 35.08 21.05 16.54
CA ASN A 322 36.16 20.94 15.54
C ASN A 322 36.25 22.20 14.67
N ALA A 323 37.23 22.23 13.77
CA ALA A 323 37.34 23.32 12.80
C ALA A 323 36.13 23.29 11.84
N GLY A 324 35.20 24.22 12.03
CA GLY A 324 33.97 24.34 11.25
C GLY A 324 32.69 23.92 11.97
N TYR A 325 32.78 23.40 13.20
CA TYR A 325 31.61 23.09 14.02
C TYR A 325 31.88 23.37 15.50
N GLU A 326 31.07 24.25 16.08
CA GLU A 326 31.09 24.56 17.50
C GLU A 326 30.09 23.68 18.24
N SER A 327 30.58 22.88 19.21
CA SER A 327 29.70 22.11 20.08
C SER A 327 28.79 23.05 20.90
N PRO A 328 27.52 22.69 21.15
CA PRO A 328 26.57 23.55 21.88
C PRO A 328 27.02 23.93 23.30
N PHE A 329 27.97 23.19 23.88
CA PHE A 329 28.51 23.46 25.22
C PHE A 329 29.93 24.03 25.23
N TYR A 330 30.56 24.25 24.07
CA TYR A 330 31.96 24.69 24.04
C TYR A 330 32.14 26.04 24.75
N LYS A 331 32.98 26.07 25.79
CA LYS A 331 33.25 27.26 26.65
C LYS A 331 32.02 27.87 27.32
N LYS A 332 30.93 27.12 27.43
CA LYS A 332 29.67 27.65 27.93
C LYS A 332 29.76 27.94 29.44
N THR A 333 29.34 29.14 29.82
CA THR A 333 29.24 29.59 31.22
C THR A 333 27.78 29.64 31.65
N GLY A 334 27.55 29.69 32.96
CA GLY A 334 26.22 29.76 33.56
C GLY A 334 25.47 28.42 33.63
N ILE A 335 26.00 27.32 33.10
CA ILE A 335 25.43 25.97 33.26
C ILE A 335 26.13 25.29 34.42
N THR A 336 25.36 24.86 35.42
CA THR A 336 25.85 24.28 36.67
C THR A 336 25.72 22.76 36.72
N SER A 337 24.70 22.21 36.08
CA SER A 337 24.50 20.77 35.97
C SER A 337 24.02 20.35 34.60
N VAL A 338 24.44 19.17 34.13
CA VAL A 338 23.92 18.56 32.89
C VAL A 338 23.55 17.11 33.13
N ASP A 339 22.28 16.79 32.94
CA ASP A 339 21.77 15.42 32.88
C ASP A 339 21.74 14.93 31.43
N PHE A 340 22.60 13.96 31.13
CA PHE A 340 22.70 13.27 29.85
C PHE A 340 21.64 12.17 29.76
N ASN A 341 20.37 12.60 29.82
CA ASN A 341 19.22 11.75 30.07
C ASN A 341 19.18 10.48 29.18
N ASN A 342 19.30 10.68 27.86
CA ASN A 342 19.27 9.62 26.85
C ASN A 342 20.47 9.68 25.88
N VAL A 343 21.49 10.48 26.21
CA VAL A 343 22.68 10.65 25.36
C VAL A 343 23.57 9.41 25.47
N GLU A 344 24.01 8.93 24.31
CA GLU A 344 24.90 7.77 24.17
C GLU A 344 26.33 8.21 23.83
N PHE A 345 26.48 9.33 23.10
CA PHE A 345 27.77 9.82 22.62
C PHE A 345 28.05 11.26 23.04
N ILE A 346 29.26 11.51 23.55
CA ILE A 346 29.79 12.86 23.82
C ILE A 346 31.11 13.07 23.07
N GLY A 347 31.13 14.06 22.18
CA GLY A 347 32.25 14.28 21.27
C GLY A 347 33.45 15.04 21.85
N THR A 348 34.51 15.08 21.03
CA THR A 348 35.77 15.80 21.28
C THR A 348 35.51 17.21 21.77
N TRP A 349 35.99 17.55 22.97
CA TRP A 349 35.90 18.92 23.52
C TRP A 349 34.48 19.50 23.60
N ALA A 350 33.45 18.65 23.64
CA ALA A 350 32.05 19.11 23.65
C ALA A 350 31.78 20.12 24.79
N PHE A 351 32.37 19.89 25.95
CA PHE A 351 32.24 20.74 27.15
C PHE A 351 33.56 21.46 27.49
N TYR A 352 34.47 21.66 26.53
CA TYR A 352 35.77 22.28 26.83
C TYR A 352 35.60 23.64 27.51
N GLN A 353 36.23 23.82 28.68
CA GLN A 353 36.14 25.05 29.49
C GLN A 353 34.71 25.46 29.88
N CYS A 354 33.80 24.52 30.15
CA CYS A 354 32.56 24.84 30.87
C CYS A 354 32.89 25.19 32.33
N ALA A 355 33.23 26.46 32.58
CA ALA A 355 33.85 26.88 33.84
C ALA A 355 32.91 26.88 35.05
N ASP A 356 31.59 26.87 34.81
CA ASP A 356 30.57 26.84 35.86
C ASP A 356 29.95 25.45 36.09
N LEU A 357 30.28 24.46 35.24
CA LEU A 357 29.71 23.12 35.32
C LEU A 357 30.28 22.41 36.56
N GLU A 358 29.40 22.04 37.49
CA GLU A 358 29.73 21.42 38.78
C GLU A 358 29.32 19.95 38.84
N THR A 359 28.23 19.59 38.18
CA THR A 359 27.65 18.24 38.24
C THR A 359 27.28 17.73 36.86
N ILE A 360 27.49 16.42 36.62
CA ILE A 360 26.93 15.73 35.45
C ILE A 360 26.33 14.38 35.82
N HIS A 361 25.31 13.98 35.07
CA HIS A 361 24.67 12.66 35.19
C HIS A 361 24.80 11.88 33.88
N LEU A 362 25.59 10.81 33.87
CA LEU A 362 25.83 9.93 32.73
C LEU A 362 24.89 8.72 32.82
N ARG A 363 23.72 8.79 32.18
CA ARG A 363 22.70 7.74 32.27
C ARG A 363 22.93 6.58 31.32
N LYS A 364 23.20 6.88 30.04
CA LYS A 364 23.36 5.88 28.95
C LYS A 364 24.59 6.10 28.07
N VAL A 365 25.50 6.97 28.50
CA VAL A 365 26.65 7.40 27.71
C VAL A 365 27.65 6.26 27.54
N ASN A 366 27.78 5.74 26.32
CA ASN A 366 28.71 4.65 25.99
C ASN A 366 29.97 5.13 25.25
N VAL A 367 30.03 6.39 24.81
CA VAL A 367 31.22 6.98 24.19
C VAL A 367 31.54 8.37 24.74
N ILE A 368 32.77 8.57 25.21
CA ILE A 368 33.30 9.86 25.65
C ILE A 368 34.63 10.15 24.94
N ILE A 369 34.79 11.35 24.39
CA ILE A 369 36.00 11.73 23.65
C ILE A 369 36.48 13.09 24.18
N ASN A 370 37.49 13.15 25.04
CA ASN A 370 38.08 14.42 25.53
C ASN A 370 37.08 15.52 25.93
N SER A 371 35.91 15.15 26.44
CA SER A 371 34.74 16.02 26.39
C SER A 371 34.75 17.10 27.46
N PHE A 372 35.22 16.82 28.67
CA PHE A 372 35.10 17.72 29.83
C PHE A 372 36.43 18.40 30.21
N TYR A 373 37.37 18.50 29.26
CA TYR A 373 38.67 19.13 29.50
C TYR A 373 38.53 20.58 30.00
N LYS A 374 39.18 20.90 31.12
CA LYS A 374 39.13 22.23 31.78
C LYS A 374 37.75 22.66 32.31
N CYS A 375 36.85 21.74 32.60
CA CYS A 375 35.65 22.06 33.41
C CYS A 375 36.06 22.23 34.87
N THR A 376 36.68 23.36 35.23
CA THR A 376 37.44 23.53 36.47
C THR A 376 36.61 23.42 37.76
N LYS A 377 35.28 23.53 37.68
CA LYS A 377 34.37 23.35 38.82
C LYS A 377 33.70 21.98 38.85
N LEU A 378 33.89 21.14 37.83
CA LEU A 378 33.22 19.84 37.73
C LEU A 378 33.71 18.96 38.88
N LYS A 379 32.82 18.73 39.84
CA LYS A 379 33.09 18.09 41.11
C LYS A 379 32.33 16.78 41.29
N ASN A 380 31.09 16.68 40.80
CA ASN A 380 30.31 15.46 40.94
C ASN A 380 30.02 14.85 39.57
N VAL A 381 30.50 13.65 39.34
CA VAL A 381 30.17 12.85 38.16
C VAL A 381 29.36 11.66 38.62
N TYR A 382 28.07 11.62 38.28
CA TYR A 382 27.21 10.49 38.57
C TYR A 382 27.14 9.59 37.35
N CYS A 383 27.45 8.32 37.53
CA CYS A 383 27.49 7.34 36.47
C CYS A 383 26.55 6.17 36.80
N TYR A 384 25.53 5.95 35.98
CA TYR A 384 24.44 5.00 36.29
C TYR A 384 24.60 3.64 35.61
N MET A 385 25.70 3.43 34.87
CA MET A 385 25.90 2.20 34.10
C MET A 385 26.26 1.03 35.01
N GLU A 386 25.52 -0.07 34.90
CA GLU A 386 25.75 -1.30 35.66
C GLU A 386 27.05 -2.01 35.29
N ASP A 387 27.47 -1.87 34.03
CA ASP A 387 28.73 -2.40 33.52
C ASP A 387 29.58 -1.24 32.95
N PRO A 388 30.62 -0.78 33.68
CA PRO A 388 31.45 0.34 33.24
C PRO A 388 32.32 0.00 32.02
N THR A 389 32.48 -1.29 31.66
CA THR A 389 33.25 -1.69 30.48
C THR A 389 32.55 -1.36 29.17
N THR A 390 31.25 -1.04 29.23
CA THR A 390 30.47 -0.58 28.09
C THR A 390 30.83 0.84 27.65
N VAL A 391 31.57 1.60 28.46
CA VAL A 391 32.00 2.97 28.13
C VAL A 391 33.33 2.95 27.42
N SER A 392 33.32 3.39 26.15
CA SER A 392 34.51 3.57 25.35
C SER A 392 35.02 5.00 25.43
N PHE A 393 36.30 5.13 25.74
CA PHE A 393 37.00 6.41 25.81
C PHE A 393 37.95 6.50 24.60
N HIS A 394 37.75 7.50 23.73
CA HIS A 394 38.62 7.69 22.55
C HIS A 394 39.48 8.94 22.69
N ASN A 395 40.73 8.85 22.22
CA ASN A 395 41.73 9.91 22.34
C ASN A 395 41.77 10.50 23.75
N SER A 396 41.60 9.67 24.79
CA SER A 396 40.94 10.06 26.03
C SER A 396 41.80 10.81 27.04
N ASP A 397 43.05 11.13 26.73
CA ASP A 397 44.02 11.76 27.65
C ASP A 397 43.51 13.03 28.36
N LYS A 398 42.40 13.61 27.91
CA LYS A 398 41.77 14.83 28.45
C LYS A 398 40.29 14.70 28.80
N ALA A 399 39.69 13.51 28.82
CA ALA A 399 38.25 13.32 29.05
C ALA A 399 37.74 14.03 30.31
N PHE A 400 38.45 13.86 31.43
CA PHE A 400 38.16 14.48 32.73
C PHE A 400 39.43 15.09 33.34
N THR A 401 40.23 15.82 32.56
CA THR A 401 41.43 16.49 33.09
C THR A 401 41.22 17.98 33.30
N MET A 402 41.94 18.54 34.28
CA MET A 402 41.75 19.92 34.75
C MET A 402 40.32 20.21 35.23
N ILE A 403 39.67 19.20 35.83
CA ILE A 403 38.43 19.33 36.60
C ILE A 403 38.73 19.68 38.07
N ALA A 404 37.71 19.74 38.93
CA ALA A 404 37.94 20.01 40.35
C ALA A 404 38.88 18.94 40.97
N PRO A 405 39.87 19.33 41.79
CA PRO A 405 40.85 18.39 42.34
C PRO A 405 40.25 17.39 43.34
N ASP A 406 39.10 17.73 43.92
CA ASP A 406 38.30 16.90 44.83
C ASP A 406 37.08 16.28 44.14
N ALA A 407 37.15 16.10 42.80
CA ALA A 407 36.06 15.50 42.05
C ALA A 407 35.80 14.04 42.49
N VAL A 408 34.52 13.72 42.62
CA VAL A 408 34.00 12.43 43.07
C VAL A 408 33.21 11.79 41.93
N LEU A 409 33.53 10.52 41.66
CA LEU A 409 32.73 9.67 40.80
C LEU A 409 31.75 8.86 41.66
N HIS A 410 30.46 9.05 41.42
CA HIS A 410 29.38 8.33 42.08
C HIS A 410 28.89 7.20 41.16
N VAL A 411 28.88 5.96 41.65
CA VAL A 411 28.60 4.74 40.85
C VAL A 411 27.53 3.87 41.51
N PRO A 412 26.93 2.88 40.81
CA PRO A 412 25.92 2.02 41.43
C PRO A 412 26.51 1.18 42.57
N ALA A 413 25.65 0.76 43.51
CA ALA A 413 26.03 -0.06 44.65
C ALA A 413 26.77 -1.34 44.22
N GLY A 414 27.87 -1.65 44.91
CA GLY A 414 28.75 -2.78 44.60
C GLY A 414 29.64 -2.62 43.36
N LYS A 415 29.70 -1.45 42.71
CA LYS A 415 30.45 -1.24 41.46
C LYS A 415 31.76 -0.48 41.60
N THR A 416 32.15 -0.01 42.78
CA THR A 416 33.39 0.79 42.96
C THR A 416 34.62 0.13 42.34
N ALA A 417 34.85 -1.17 42.63
CA ALA A 417 36.02 -1.89 42.11
C ALA A 417 36.00 -2.06 40.59
N ALA A 418 34.81 -2.26 40.00
CA ALA A 418 34.66 -2.38 38.56
C ALA A 418 34.99 -1.06 37.86
N TYR A 419 34.48 0.06 38.36
CA TYR A 419 34.79 1.39 37.82
C TYR A 419 36.27 1.76 37.98
N GLN A 420 36.87 1.47 39.14
CA GLN A 420 38.30 1.69 39.40
C GLN A 420 39.20 0.96 38.40
N ALA A 421 38.77 -0.19 37.86
CA ALA A 421 39.52 -0.99 36.90
C ALA A 421 39.38 -0.52 35.44
N THR A 422 38.54 0.49 35.17
CA THR A 422 38.35 1.09 33.84
C THR A 422 39.07 2.43 33.71
N GLU A 423 38.95 3.08 32.54
CA GLU A 423 39.52 4.42 32.33
C GLU A 423 38.97 5.47 33.31
N PHE A 424 37.78 5.29 33.88
CA PHE A 424 37.30 6.15 34.96
C PHE A 424 38.27 6.23 36.14
N GLY A 425 38.87 5.10 36.53
CA GLY A 425 39.85 5.04 37.62
C GLY A 425 41.13 5.84 37.38
N ASN A 426 41.40 6.25 36.13
CA ASN A 426 42.54 7.11 35.80
C ASN A 426 42.26 8.59 36.09
N TYR A 427 40.99 9.00 36.14
CA TYR A 427 40.60 10.41 36.35
C TYR A 427 40.12 10.70 37.77
N PHE A 428 39.54 9.71 38.45
CA PHE A 428 38.93 9.88 39.76
C PHE A 428 39.70 9.12 40.83
N SER A 429 40.23 9.85 41.82
CA SER A 429 40.85 9.26 43.02
C SER A 429 39.83 8.89 44.09
N THR A 430 38.63 9.47 44.02
CA THR A 430 37.52 9.20 44.93
C THR A 430 36.34 8.66 44.14
N ILE A 431 36.01 7.38 44.39
CA ILE A 431 34.84 6.71 43.81
C ILE A 431 33.95 6.25 44.97
N VAL A 432 32.69 6.66 44.96
CA VAL A 432 31.70 6.34 46.00
C VAL A 432 30.46 5.70 45.39
N GLU A 433 29.74 4.91 46.18
CA GLU A 433 28.49 4.29 45.75
C GLU A 433 27.30 5.22 46.04
N MET A 434 26.33 5.25 45.12
CA MET A 434 25.09 6.05 45.21
C MET A 434 24.04 5.45 46.13
#